data_AF-A0A9D4R557-F1
#
_entry.id   AF-A0A9D4R557-F1
#
_cell.length_a   1.000
_cell.length_b   1.000
_cell.length_c   1.000
_cell.angle_alpha   90.00
_cell.angle_beta   90.00
_cell.angle_gamma   90.00
#
_symmetry.space_group_name_H-M   'P 1'
#
loop_
_entity.id
_entity.type
_entity.pdbx_description
1 polymer ?
#
loop_
_entity_poly.entity_id
_entity_poly.type
_entity_poly.pdbx_seq_one_letter_code
_entity_poly.pdbx_strand_id
1 'polypeptide(L)'
;MATHTQGTVVPSKPFSAEKLAQQLHEAMDGLGTEEKPIIDVMASHDNKQRQEIALSYKTQFGKDLRAELKCETSGNFENLLVALLETPINYDAKSINDAIKFVGTDEGALIEILSSRSKVQIKSIKAAYKTRIKLILNLALAIVLKLFQDV
;
A
#
# COMPACT_ATOMS: atom_id res chain seq x y z
N MET A 1 17.39 -13.10 26.13
CA MET A 1 18.10 -11.87 25.73
C MET A 1 17.19 -11.13 24.75
N ALA A 2 16.80 -9.89 25.03
CA ALA A 2 16.02 -9.10 24.08
C ALA A 2 16.94 -8.63 22.96
N THR A 3 16.76 -9.15 21.75
CA THR A 3 17.51 -8.70 20.57
C THR A 3 16.99 -7.33 20.17
N HIS A 4 17.80 -6.28 20.33
CA HIS A 4 17.48 -4.95 19.84
C HIS A 4 17.61 -4.96 18.31
N THR A 5 16.49 -4.77 17.61
CA THR A 5 16.47 -4.60 16.16
C THR A 5 16.04 -3.16 15.86
N GLN A 6 16.76 -2.49 14.97
CA GLN A 6 16.47 -1.12 14.55
C GLN A 6 16.24 -1.10 13.03
N GLY A 7 15.12 -0.51 12.60
CA GLY A 7 14.82 -0.32 11.19
C GLY A 7 15.70 0.76 10.55
N THR A 8 15.86 0.70 9.23
CA THR A 8 16.64 1.67 8.44
C THR A 8 15.83 2.92 8.05
N VAL A 9 14.50 2.81 8.01
CA VAL A 9 13.60 3.95 7.81
C VAL A 9 12.99 4.33 9.16
N VAL A 10 13.23 5.56 9.57
CA VAL A 10 12.78 6.15 10.84
C VAL A 10 11.92 7.39 10.57
N PRO A 11 11.10 7.84 11.53
CA PRO A 11 10.29 9.05 11.32
C PRO A 11 11.16 10.26 10.95
N SER A 12 10.90 10.87 9.80
CA SER A 12 11.60 12.06 9.33
C SER A 12 11.17 13.32 10.09
N LYS A 13 12.09 14.26 10.30
CA LYS A 13 11.83 15.57 10.94
C LYS A 13 12.68 16.66 10.26
N PRO A 14 12.14 17.88 10.04
CA PRO A 14 10.75 18.28 10.25
C PRO A 14 9.79 17.61 9.27
N PHE A 15 8.53 17.43 9.67
CA PHE A 15 7.50 16.74 8.88
C PHE A 15 6.27 17.62 8.68
N SER A 16 5.79 17.72 7.44
CA SER A 16 4.49 18.31 7.09
C SER A 16 3.87 17.46 5.98
N ALA A 17 2.79 16.75 6.33
CA ALA A 17 2.06 15.92 5.39
C ALA A 17 1.51 16.74 4.22
N GLU A 18 1.13 18.00 4.47
CA GLU A 18 0.56 18.91 3.49
C GLU A 18 1.55 19.24 2.38
N LYS A 19 2.78 19.66 2.76
CA LYS A 19 3.85 19.98 1.82
C LYS A 19 4.29 18.77 1.01
N LEU A 20 4.41 17.61 1.66
CA LEU A 20 4.81 16.37 0.99
C LEU A 20 3.73 15.88 0.03
N ALA A 21 2.45 16.03 0.39
CA ALA A 21 1.34 15.73 -0.50
C ALA A 21 1.32 16.67 -1.73
N GLN A 22 1.57 17.96 -1.54
CA GLN A 22 1.72 18.92 -2.65
C GLN A 22 2.88 18.54 -3.57
N GLN A 23 4.05 18.22 -2.99
CA GLN A 23 5.22 17.78 -3.76
C GLN A 23 4.93 16.50 -4.58
N LEU A 24 4.22 15.53 -4.01
CA LEU A 24 3.80 14.34 -4.73
C LEU A 24 2.80 14.66 -5.85
N HIS A 25 1.91 15.64 -5.63
CA HIS A 25 0.94 16.04 -6.65
C HIS A 25 1.65 16.69 -7.84
N GLU A 26 2.55 17.65 -7.58
CA GLU A 26 3.35 18.31 -8.62
C GLU A 26 4.20 17.31 -9.41
N ALA A 27 4.78 16.31 -8.75
CA ALA A 27 5.58 15.28 -9.41
C ALA A 27 4.77 14.33 -10.32
N MET A 28 3.45 14.32 -10.17
CA MET A 28 2.50 13.46 -10.88
C MET A 28 1.53 14.25 -11.77
N ASP A 29 1.63 15.58 -11.81
CA ASP A 29 0.72 16.44 -12.58
C ASP A 29 1.41 16.91 -13.86
N GLY A 30 0.90 16.49 -15.02
CA GLY A 30 1.41 16.92 -16.33
C GLY A 30 1.70 15.76 -17.29
N LEU A 31 2.52 16.05 -18.31
CA LEU A 31 2.94 15.03 -19.29
C LEU A 31 4.18 14.31 -18.79
N GLY A 32 3.98 13.12 -18.22
CA GLY A 32 5.03 12.31 -17.62
C GLY A 32 5.11 12.49 -16.11
N THR A 33 6.04 11.77 -15.49
CA THR A 33 6.15 11.64 -14.04
C THR A 33 7.56 12.01 -13.61
N GLU A 34 7.71 12.85 -12.59
CA GLU A 34 9.01 13.09 -11.97
C GLU A 34 9.25 12.07 -10.86
N GLU A 35 10.06 11.02 -11.12
CA GLU A 35 10.21 9.92 -10.16
C GLU A 35 11.04 10.32 -8.93
N LYS A 36 11.96 11.29 -9.07
CA LYS A 36 12.89 11.65 -8.00
C LYS A 36 12.17 12.23 -6.76
N PRO A 37 11.26 13.21 -6.88
CA PRO A 37 10.43 13.64 -5.76
C PRO A 37 9.63 12.51 -5.11
N ILE A 38 9.06 11.60 -5.92
CA ILE A 38 8.29 10.46 -5.42
C ILE A 38 9.19 9.55 -4.58
N ILE A 39 10.39 9.22 -5.08
CA ILE A 39 11.37 8.40 -4.35
C ILE A 39 11.78 9.09 -3.05
N ASP A 40 12.08 10.39 -3.09
CA ASP A 40 12.53 11.12 -1.90
C ASP A 40 11.47 11.12 -0.81
N VAL A 41 10.21 11.39 -1.15
CA VAL A 41 9.11 11.35 -0.19
C VAL A 41 8.87 9.92 0.29
N MET A 42 8.74 8.95 -0.61
CA MET A 42 8.37 7.60 -0.23
C MET A 42 9.49 6.91 0.55
N ALA A 43 10.75 7.00 0.15
CA ALA A 43 11.85 6.27 0.79
C ALA A 43 12.30 6.86 2.13
N SER A 44 12.09 8.16 2.38
CA SER A 44 12.59 8.84 3.59
C SER A 44 11.58 8.92 4.75
N HIS A 45 10.33 8.50 4.55
CA HIS A 45 9.27 8.59 5.55
C HIS A 45 8.81 7.21 6.01
N ASP A 46 8.57 7.06 7.31
CA ASP A 46 8.03 5.82 7.85
C ASP A 46 6.57 5.58 7.39
N ASN A 47 6.05 4.37 7.62
CA ASN A 47 4.72 4.03 7.14
C ASN A 47 3.63 4.92 7.75
N LYS A 48 3.79 5.34 9.01
CA LYS A 48 2.83 6.22 9.69
C LYS A 48 2.76 7.57 8.98
N GLN A 49 3.91 8.18 8.71
CA GLN A 49 4.02 9.41 7.95
C GLN A 49 3.45 9.26 6.53
N ARG A 50 3.69 8.13 5.86
CA ARG A 50 3.07 7.85 4.55
C ARG A 50 1.54 7.78 4.62
N GLN A 51 0.95 7.25 5.70
CA GLN A 51 -0.51 7.31 5.88
C GLN A 51 -1.01 8.75 6.06
N GLU A 52 -0.27 9.56 6.82
CA GLU A 52 -0.60 10.99 7.03
C GLU A 52 -0.51 11.78 5.72
N ILE A 53 0.51 11.51 4.89
CA ILE A 53 0.66 12.08 3.54
C ILE A 53 -0.50 11.64 2.65
N ALA A 54 -0.86 10.36 2.62
CA ALA A 54 -1.98 9.86 1.81
C ALA A 54 -3.31 10.51 2.19
N LEU A 55 -3.57 10.67 3.49
CA LEU A 55 -4.76 11.37 3.97
C LEU A 55 -4.75 12.85 3.58
N SER A 56 -3.60 13.51 3.72
CA SER A 56 -3.45 14.91 3.32
C SER A 56 -3.64 15.09 1.81
N TYR A 57 -3.07 14.20 1.00
CA TYR A 57 -3.25 14.18 -0.46
C TYR A 57 -4.73 14.05 -0.84
N LYS A 58 -5.45 13.12 -0.20
CA LYS A 58 -6.89 12.97 -0.42
C LYS A 58 -7.68 14.21 -0.03
N THR A 59 -7.30 14.85 1.07
CA THR A 59 -7.97 16.06 1.57
C THR A 59 -7.74 17.27 0.67
N GLN A 60 -6.51 17.45 0.18
CA GLN A 60 -6.13 18.61 -0.64
C GLN A 60 -6.61 18.50 -2.09
N PHE A 61 -6.49 17.32 -2.70
CA PHE A 61 -6.73 17.16 -4.14
C PHE A 61 -7.98 16.33 -4.46
N GLY A 62 -8.64 15.74 -3.46
CA GLY A 62 -9.80 14.86 -3.68
C GLY A 62 -9.46 13.52 -4.35
N LYS A 63 -8.18 13.24 -4.60
CA LYS A 63 -7.69 12.04 -5.29
C LYS A 63 -7.09 11.02 -4.32
N ASP A 64 -7.15 9.74 -4.67
CA ASP A 64 -6.54 8.68 -3.86
C ASP A 64 -5.06 8.53 -4.26
N LEU A 65 -4.14 8.78 -3.32
CA LEU A 65 -2.69 8.75 -3.62
C LEU A 65 -2.25 7.39 -4.17
N ARG A 66 -2.81 6.30 -3.66
CA ARG A 66 -2.49 4.94 -4.15
C ARG A 66 -2.94 4.76 -5.60
N ALA A 67 -4.10 5.29 -5.98
CA ALA A 67 -4.58 5.25 -7.36
C ALA A 67 -3.74 6.12 -8.29
N GLU A 68 -3.34 7.33 -7.87
CA GLU A 68 -2.47 8.20 -8.68
C GLU A 68 -1.11 7.55 -8.92
N LEU A 69 -0.47 6.99 -7.89
CA LEU A 69 0.80 6.26 -8.05
C LEU A 69 0.67 5.09 -9.05
N LYS A 70 -0.49 4.43 -9.10
CA LYS A 70 -0.79 3.36 -10.07
C LYS A 70 -1.05 3.83 -11.48
N CYS A 71 -1.50 5.07 -11.64
CA CYS A 71 -1.75 5.69 -12.93
C CYS A 71 -0.44 6.19 -13.54
N GLU A 72 0.39 6.83 -12.71
CA GLU A 72 1.60 7.55 -13.15
C GLU A 72 2.88 6.70 -13.17
N THR A 73 2.85 5.48 -12.63
CA THR A 73 4.01 4.58 -12.61
C THR A 73 3.63 3.17 -13.07
N SER A 74 4.63 2.38 -13.46
CA SER A 74 4.41 1.01 -13.91
C SER A 74 5.51 0.04 -13.45
N GLY A 75 5.26 -1.26 -13.65
CA GLY A 75 6.25 -2.32 -13.40
C GLY A 75 6.69 -2.41 -11.94
N ASN A 76 7.98 -2.70 -11.74
CA ASN A 76 8.53 -2.90 -10.39
C ASN A 76 8.49 -1.63 -9.53
N PHE A 77 8.58 -0.47 -10.17
CA PHE A 77 8.53 0.80 -9.46
C PHE A 77 7.14 1.06 -8.88
N GLU A 78 6.07 0.87 -9.67
CA GLU A 78 4.68 0.91 -9.18
C GLU A 78 4.49 -0.06 -8.01
N ASN A 79 4.91 -1.31 -8.19
CA ASN A 79 4.75 -2.36 -7.18
C ASN A 79 5.41 -1.97 -5.86
N LEU A 80 6.62 -1.40 -5.92
CA LEU A 80 7.34 -0.91 -4.74
C LEU A 80 6.60 0.26 -4.08
N LEU A 81 6.20 1.29 -4.84
CA LEU A 81 5.54 2.48 -4.29
C LEU A 81 4.21 2.14 -3.61
N VAL A 82 3.40 1.29 -4.25
CA VAL A 82 2.13 0.81 -3.68
C VAL A 82 2.40 -0.03 -2.43
N ALA A 83 3.42 -0.89 -2.44
CA ALA A 83 3.82 -1.67 -1.26
C ALA A 83 4.26 -0.78 -0.08
N LEU A 84 5.05 0.26 -0.37
CA LEU A 84 5.52 1.22 0.62
C LEU A 84 4.37 2.01 1.26
N LEU A 85 3.29 2.27 0.52
CA LEU A 85 2.13 2.99 1.01
C LEU A 85 1.19 2.12 1.86
N GLU A 86 1.20 0.79 1.69
CA GLU A 86 0.32 -0.08 2.47
C GLU A 86 0.76 -0.19 3.92
N THR A 87 -0.20 -0.24 4.85
CA THR A 87 0.13 -0.56 6.25
C THR A 87 0.70 -1.97 6.34
N PRO A 88 1.62 -2.25 7.29
CA PRO A 88 2.26 -3.57 7.37
C PRO A 88 1.28 -4.74 7.46
N ILE A 89 0.17 -4.56 8.20
CA ILE A 89 -0.88 -5.57 8.34
C ILE A 89 -1.64 -5.80 7.03
N ASN A 90 -1.95 -4.72 6.29
CA ASN A 90 -2.61 -4.84 4.99
C ASN A 90 -1.69 -5.43 3.93
N TYR A 91 -0.39 -5.10 3.99
CA TYR A 91 0.61 -5.67 3.11
C TYR A 91 0.75 -7.18 3.34
N ASP A 92 0.91 -7.62 4.59
CA ASP A 92 0.95 -9.06 4.93
C ASP A 92 -0.34 -9.78 4.48
N ALA A 93 -1.51 -9.18 4.70
CA ALA A 93 -2.78 -9.75 4.25
C ALA A 93 -2.89 -9.84 2.71
N LYS A 94 -2.37 -8.85 1.99
CA LYS A 94 -2.27 -8.88 0.52
C LYS A 94 -1.30 -9.97 0.06
N SER A 95 -0.12 -10.06 0.65
CA SER A 95 0.89 -11.06 0.30
C SER A 95 0.40 -12.48 0.53
N ILE A 96 -0.30 -12.75 1.64
CA ILE A 96 -0.95 -14.06 1.87
C ILE A 96 -1.99 -14.35 0.79
N ASN A 97 -2.83 -13.37 0.43
CA ASN A 97 -3.81 -13.55 -0.64
C ASN A 97 -3.14 -13.87 -1.98
N ASP A 98 -2.10 -13.13 -2.33
CA ASP A 98 -1.40 -13.30 -3.60
C ASP A 98 -0.67 -14.65 -3.66
N ALA A 99 -0.12 -15.12 -2.53
CA ALA A 99 0.53 -16.42 -2.38
C ALA A 99 -0.40 -17.62 -2.62
N ILE A 100 -1.72 -17.47 -2.43
CA ILE A 100 -2.69 -18.58 -2.55
C ILE A 100 -3.68 -18.42 -3.72
N LYS A 101 -3.68 -17.28 -4.42
CA LYS A 101 -4.69 -16.95 -5.43
C LYS A 101 -4.44 -17.63 -6.79
N PHE A 102 -3.20 -18.01 -7.09
CA PHE A 102 -2.80 -18.57 -8.38
C PHE A 102 -2.71 -20.10 -8.33
N VAL A 103 -2.49 -20.74 -9.49
CA VAL A 103 -2.22 -22.19 -9.53
C VAL A 103 -0.91 -22.45 -8.79
N GLY A 104 -0.96 -23.35 -7.82
CA GLY A 104 0.12 -23.58 -6.87
C GLY A 104 -0.05 -22.75 -5.59
N THR A 105 0.98 -22.69 -4.78
CA THR A 105 1.02 -21.86 -3.58
C THR A 105 2.44 -21.37 -3.43
N ASP A 106 2.63 -20.10 -3.07
CA ASP A 106 3.95 -19.63 -2.66
C ASP A 106 4.14 -19.96 -1.18
N GLU A 107 4.62 -21.18 -0.89
CA GLU A 107 4.84 -21.59 0.50
C GLU A 107 5.95 -20.78 1.17
N GLY A 108 6.90 -20.23 0.40
CA GLY A 108 7.96 -19.38 0.91
C GLY A 108 7.40 -18.12 1.58
N ALA A 109 6.55 -17.39 0.86
CA ALA A 109 5.89 -16.19 1.39
C ALA A 109 5.01 -16.51 2.61
N LEU A 110 4.28 -17.64 2.59
CA LEU A 110 3.46 -18.06 3.72
C LEU A 110 4.31 -18.40 4.95
N ILE A 111 5.37 -19.19 4.79
CA ILE A 111 6.26 -19.57 5.88
C ILE A 111 6.92 -18.32 6.46
N GLU A 112 7.41 -17.41 5.62
CA GLU A 112 8.04 -16.17 6.08
C GLU A 112 7.08 -15.36 6.97
N ILE A 113 5.87 -15.07 6.49
CA ILE A 113 4.90 -14.25 7.23
C ILE A 113 4.42 -14.96 8.49
N LEU A 114 4.04 -16.24 8.40
CA LEU A 114 3.43 -16.96 9.51
C LEU A 114 4.43 -17.31 10.61
N SER A 115 5.71 -17.50 10.28
CA SER A 115 6.74 -17.86 11.26
C SER A 115 7.38 -16.68 11.99
N SER A 116 7.33 -15.47 11.41
CA SER A 116 8.04 -14.29 11.95
C SER A 116 7.13 -13.23 12.58
N ARG A 117 5.81 -13.32 12.41
CA ARG A 117 4.84 -12.36 12.97
C ARG A 117 4.38 -12.80 14.37
N SER A 118 4.21 -11.84 15.27
CA SER A 118 3.69 -12.10 16.62
C SER A 118 2.21 -12.52 16.62
N LYS A 119 1.74 -13.15 17.70
CA LYS A 119 0.32 -13.56 17.85
C LYS A 119 -0.66 -12.40 17.63
N VAL A 120 -0.31 -11.20 18.10
CA VAL A 120 -1.13 -9.99 17.92
C VAL A 120 -1.17 -9.59 16.45
N GLN A 121 -0.02 -9.56 15.77
CA GLN A 121 0.06 -9.28 14.34
C GLN A 121 -0.75 -10.30 13.52
N ILE A 122 -0.61 -11.60 13.79
CA ILE A 122 -1.38 -12.66 13.10
C ILE A 122 -2.89 -12.47 13.26
N LYS A 123 -3.37 -12.08 14.45
CA LYS A 123 -4.80 -11.78 14.67
C LYS A 123 -5.25 -10.59 13.82
N SER A 124 -4.44 -9.53 13.75
CA SER A 124 -4.72 -8.36 12.92
C SER A 124 -4.69 -8.68 11.42
N ILE A 125 -3.71 -9.48 10.96
CA ILE A 125 -3.59 -9.96 9.58
C ILE A 125 -4.84 -10.76 9.19
N LYS A 126 -5.30 -11.68 10.04
CA LYS A 126 -6.52 -12.46 9.80
C LYS A 126 -7.75 -11.56 9.62
N ALA A 127 -7.86 -10.49 10.40
CA ALA A 127 -8.96 -9.53 10.26
C ALA A 127 -8.86 -8.75 8.93
N ALA A 128 -7.67 -8.21 8.60
CA ALA A 128 -7.43 -7.49 7.36
C ALA A 128 -7.66 -8.37 6.12
N TYR A 129 -7.20 -9.63 6.15
CA TYR A 129 -7.41 -10.61 5.09
C TYR A 129 -8.90 -10.84 4.80
N LYS A 130 -9.71 -11.06 5.84
CA LYS A 130 -11.17 -11.22 5.70
C LYS A 130 -11.83 -9.99 5.07
N THR A 131 -11.46 -8.79 5.53
CA THR A 131 -11.96 -7.53 4.98
C THR A 131 -11.59 -7.40 3.50
N ARG A 132 -10.35 -7.75 3.13
CA ARG A 132 -9.87 -7.72 1.74
C ARG A 132 -10.67 -8.66 0.84
N ILE A 133 -10.88 -9.92 1.25
CA ILE A 133 -11.68 -10.87 0.47
C ILE A 133 -13.12 -10.36 0.29
N LYS A 134 -13.73 -9.81 1.34
CA LYS A 134 -15.07 -9.22 1.26
C LYS A 134 -15.13 -8.07 0.25
N LEU A 135 -14.13 -7.18 0.26
CA LEU A 135 -14.04 -6.08 -0.72
C LEU A 135 -13.90 -6.58 -2.16
N ILE A 136 -13.06 -7.59 -2.38
CA ILE A 136 -12.88 -8.20 -3.71
C ILE A 136 -14.19 -8.81 -4.21
N LEU A 137 -14.90 -9.57 -3.37
CA LEU A 137 -16.20 -10.15 -3.72
C LEU A 137 -17.25 -9.08 -4.02
N ASN A 138 -17.30 -8.02 -3.22
CA ASN A 138 -18.21 -6.89 -3.45
C ASN A 138 -17.91 -6.17 -4.77
N LEU A 139 -16.63 -5.94 -5.08
CA LEU A 139 -16.23 -5.31 -6.34
C LEU A 139 -16.56 -6.20 -7.54
N ALA A 140 -16.28 -7.50 -7.45
CA ALA A 140 -16.62 -8.46 -8.50
C ALA A 140 -18.13 -8.49 -8.76
N LEU A 141 -18.95 -8.51 -7.70
CA LEU A 141 -20.40 -8.47 -7.83
C LEU A 141 -20.87 -7.15 -8.47
N ALA A 142 -20.30 -6.01 -8.08
CA ALA A 142 -20.66 -4.72 -8.67
C ALA A 142 -20.34 -4.64 -10.17
N ILE A 143 -19.20 -5.19 -10.60
CA ILE A 143 -18.84 -5.28 -12.02
C ILE A 143 -19.84 -6.15 -12.77
N VAL A 144 -20.16 -7.33 -12.25
CA VAL A 144 -21.11 -8.25 -12.86
C VAL A 144 -22.50 -7.61 -13.00
N LEU A 145 -23.00 -6.94 -11.95
CA LEU A 145 -24.29 -6.24 -12.00
C LEU A 145 -24.30 -5.13 -13.04
N LYS A 146 -23.20 -4.37 -13.18
CA LYS A 146 -23.09 -3.31 -14.18
C LYS A 146 -23.14 -3.88 -15.61
N LEU A 147 -22.43 -4.98 -15.86
CA LEU A 147 -22.45 -5.66 -17.16
C LEU A 147 -23.84 -6.20 -17.55
N PHE A 148 -24.70 -6.50 -16.57
CA PHE A 148 -26.07 -6.98 -16.80
C PHE A 148 -27.12 -5.86 -16.89
N GLN A 149 -26.79 -4.61 -16.55
CA GLN A 149 -27.68 -3.45 -16.74
C GLN A 149 -27.55 -2.82 -18.13
N ASP A 150 -26.47 -3.14 -18.85
CA ASP A 150 -26.17 -2.66 -20.20
C ASP A 150 -26.62 -3.67 -21.31
N VAL A 151 -27.43 -4.68 -20.96
CA VAL A 151 -28.05 -5.68 -21.86
C VAL A 151 -29.57 -5.61 -21.72
#